data_AF-A0A2G4ISK5-F1
#
_entry.id   AF-A0A2G4ISK5-F1
#
_cell.length_a   1.000
_cell.length_b   1.000
_cell.length_c   1.000
_cell.angle_alpha   90.00
_cell.angle_beta   90.00
_cell.angle_gamma   90.00
#
_symmetry.space_group_name_H-M   'P 1'
#
loop_
_entity.id
_entity.type
_entity.pdbx_description
1 polymer ?
#
loop_
_entity_poly.entity_id
_entity_poly.type
_entity_poly.pdbx_seq_one_letter_code
_entity_poly.pdbx_strand_id
1 'polypeptide(L)'
;MRATDIASWPWVDTLLDLGVGVVACVLAWFLFPGVASGIMGALLDPVITALEGTHYGHLGPARKVLIQETVFSSVQLIATTLGLNLLLLPLYLVLIFIPPLNLVLFYLVNGQLLGREYFEAVALRRFDAATVAQMRQAYRWQILGAGAITTGLLTIPAINLVAPVIGAVAMVYFFHKLAGRV
;
A
#
# COMPACT_ATOMS: atom_id res chain seq x y z
N MET A 1 21.63 -19.00 49.83
CA MET A 1 21.63 -17.88 48.84
C MET A 1 20.19 -17.55 48.51
N ARG A 2 19.63 -16.49 49.12
CA ARG A 2 18.31 -15.97 48.72
C ARG A 2 18.54 -15.13 47.48
N ALA A 3 18.14 -15.65 46.31
CA ALA A 3 17.96 -14.79 45.15
C ALA A 3 16.96 -13.71 45.59
N THR A 4 17.36 -12.46 45.52
CA THR A 4 16.48 -11.32 45.73
C THR A 4 15.33 -11.44 44.74
N ASP A 5 14.11 -11.70 45.22
CA ASP A 5 12.85 -11.64 44.47
C ASP A 5 12.59 -10.19 44.04
N ILE A 6 13.44 -9.67 43.16
CA ILE A 6 13.25 -8.36 42.51
C ILE A 6 11.93 -8.30 41.73
N ALA A 7 11.38 -9.46 41.35
CA ALA A 7 10.06 -9.61 40.74
C ALA A 7 8.90 -9.53 41.74
N SER A 8 9.12 -9.58 43.06
CA SER A 8 8.03 -9.44 44.05
C SER A 8 7.64 -7.98 44.32
N TRP A 9 8.35 -7.03 43.70
CA TRP A 9 8.17 -5.61 43.93
C TRP A 9 7.11 -5.07 42.97
N PRO A 10 6.00 -4.48 43.47
CA PRO A 10 4.85 -4.09 42.63
C PRO A 10 5.20 -3.15 41.48
N TRP A 11 6.25 -2.34 41.62
CA TRP A 11 6.72 -1.42 40.57
C TRP A 11 7.51 -2.13 39.48
N VAL A 12 8.18 -3.25 39.77
CA VAL A 12 8.88 -4.07 38.77
C VAL A 12 7.87 -4.80 37.90
N ASP A 13 6.83 -5.38 38.51
CA ASP A 13 5.70 -5.96 37.77
C ASP A 13 5.00 -4.93 36.89
N THR A 14 4.73 -3.72 37.42
CA THR A 14 4.14 -2.62 36.63
C THR A 14 5.03 -2.21 35.45
N LEU A 15 6.35 -2.16 35.62
CA LEU A 15 7.29 -1.84 34.53
C LEU A 15 7.38 -2.96 33.49
N LEU A 16 7.32 -4.21 33.92
CA LEU A 16 7.29 -5.37 33.02
C LEU A 16 6.00 -5.38 32.20
N ASP A 17 4.84 -5.17 32.84
CA ASP A 17 3.54 -5.10 32.17
C ASP A 17 3.49 -3.94 31.17
N LEU A 18 3.99 -2.76 31.55
CA LEU A 18 4.10 -1.62 30.65
C LEU A 18 5.05 -1.93 29.47
N GLY A 19 6.19 -2.57 29.74
CA GLY A 19 7.15 -2.96 28.73
C GLY A 19 6.56 -3.94 27.71
N VAL A 20 5.86 -4.97 28.19
CA VAL A 20 5.13 -5.93 27.35
C VAL A 20 4.04 -5.22 26.54
N GLY A 21 3.28 -4.32 27.17
CA GLY A 21 2.26 -3.51 26.49
C GLY A 21 2.83 -2.65 25.37
N VAL A 22 3.95 -1.96 25.61
CA VAL A 22 4.64 -1.16 24.60
C VAL A 22 5.15 -2.03 23.45
N VAL A 23 5.80 -3.16 23.75
CA VAL A 23 6.28 -4.09 22.72
C VAL A 23 5.12 -4.61 21.88
N ALA A 24 4.02 -5.02 22.50
CA ALA A 24 2.82 -5.47 21.80
C ALA A 24 2.24 -4.37 20.90
N CYS A 25 2.15 -3.13 21.37
CA CYS A 25 1.68 -1.99 20.58
C CYS A 25 2.60 -1.70 19.38
N VAL A 26 3.91 -1.73 19.57
CA VAL A 26 4.89 -1.52 18.48
C VAL A 26 4.79 -2.64 17.45
N LEU A 27 4.69 -3.90 17.88
CA LEU A 27 4.51 -5.03 16.98
C LEU A 27 3.19 -4.94 16.22
N ALA A 28 2.09 -4.60 16.90
CA ALA A 28 0.79 -4.40 16.26
C ALA A 28 0.85 -3.28 15.22
N TRP A 29 1.45 -2.14 15.57
CA TRP A 29 1.63 -1.00 14.65
C TRP A 29 2.47 -1.38 13.41
N PHE A 30 3.52 -2.18 13.60
CA PHE A 30 4.38 -2.63 12.51
C PHE A 30 3.72 -3.68 11.61
N LEU A 31 2.97 -4.63 12.19
CA LEU A 31 2.29 -5.69 11.44
C LEU A 31 1.00 -5.20 10.76
N PHE A 32 0.36 -4.17 11.31
CA PHE A 32 -0.93 -3.68 10.85
C PHE A 32 -0.96 -3.32 9.36
N PRO A 33 -0.01 -2.55 8.78
CA PRO A 33 -0.03 -2.24 7.35
C PRO A 33 -0.01 -3.46 6.44
N GLY A 34 0.78 -4.48 6.80
CA GLY A 34 0.87 -5.72 6.03
C GLY A 34 -0.43 -6.52 6.05
N VAL A 35 -1.03 -6.67 7.25
CA VAL A 35 -2.33 -7.34 7.40
C VAL A 35 -3.43 -6.57 6.69
N ALA A 36 -3.47 -5.24 6.84
CA ALA A 36 -4.46 -4.37 6.22
C ALA A 36 -4.38 -4.42 4.68
N SER A 37 -3.19 -4.32 4.09
CA SER A 37 -2.99 -4.45 2.64
C SER A 37 -3.40 -5.85 2.14
N GLY A 38 -3.06 -6.91 2.86
CA GLY A 38 -3.50 -8.27 2.53
C GLY A 38 -5.03 -8.43 2.51
N ILE A 39 -5.71 -7.91 3.52
CA ILE A 39 -7.19 -7.91 3.57
C ILE A 39 -7.76 -7.06 2.44
N MET A 40 -7.21 -5.86 2.21
CA MET A 40 -7.66 -4.95 1.17
C MET A 40 -7.53 -5.56 -0.23
N GLY A 41 -6.40 -6.19 -0.55
CA GLY A 41 -6.21 -6.93 -1.79
C GLY A 41 -7.28 -8.02 -1.98
N ALA A 42 -7.52 -8.83 -0.95
CA ALA A 42 -8.54 -9.88 -0.98
C ALA A 42 -9.97 -9.34 -1.17
N LEU A 43 -10.28 -8.15 -0.61
CA LEU A 43 -11.59 -7.50 -0.77
C LEU A 43 -11.77 -6.86 -2.16
N LEU A 44 -10.69 -6.35 -2.74
CA LEU A 44 -10.72 -5.69 -4.05
C LEU A 44 -10.75 -6.70 -5.20
N ASP A 45 -10.18 -7.90 -5.02
CA ASP A 45 -10.13 -8.93 -6.05
C ASP A 45 -11.52 -9.32 -6.63
N PRO A 46 -12.56 -9.58 -5.81
CA PRO A 46 -13.92 -9.82 -6.31
C PRO A 46 -14.50 -8.63 -7.05
N VAL A 47 -14.25 -7.40 -6.57
CA VAL A 47 -14.75 -6.17 -7.21
C VAL A 47 -14.15 -6.00 -8.60
N ILE A 48 -12.83 -6.17 -8.72
CA ILE A 48 -12.13 -6.10 -10.01
C ILE A 48 -12.66 -7.18 -10.96
N THR A 49 -12.84 -8.41 -10.46
CA THR A 49 -13.36 -9.53 -11.25
C THR A 49 -14.76 -9.25 -11.78
N ALA A 50 -15.67 -8.77 -10.93
CA ALA A 50 -17.04 -8.44 -11.32
C ALA A 50 -17.08 -7.27 -12.32
N LEU A 51 -16.25 -6.25 -12.12
CA LEU A 51 -16.13 -5.11 -13.01
C LEU A 51 -15.62 -5.52 -14.39
N GLU A 52 -14.54 -6.30 -14.44
CA GLU A 52 -13.97 -6.85 -15.68
C GLU A 52 -14.98 -7.75 -16.40
N GLY A 53 -15.70 -8.61 -15.68
CA GLY A 53 -16.74 -9.47 -16.27
C GLY A 53 -17.86 -8.66 -16.92
N THR A 54 -18.24 -7.53 -16.31
CA THR A 54 -19.35 -6.68 -16.78
C THR A 54 -18.93 -5.78 -17.96
N HIS A 55 -17.76 -5.14 -17.88
CA HIS A 55 -17.33 -4.12 -18.86
C HIS A 55 -16.33 -4.65 -19.91
N TYR A 56 -15.60 -5.71 -19.59
CA TYR A 56 -14.49 -6.25 -20.38
C TYR A 56 -14.59 -7.77 -20.56
N GLY A 57 -15.80 -8.32 -20.58
CA GLY A 57 -16.05 -9.76 -20.66
C GLY A 57 -15.45 -10.46 -21.89
N HIS A 58 -15.06 -9.72 -22.93
CA HIS A 58 -14.39 -10.23 -24.11
C HIS A 58 -12.91 -10.63 -23.89
N LEU A 59 -12.29 -10.22 -22.77
CA LEU A 59 -10.87 -10.47 -22.49
C LEU A 59 -10.56 -11.89 -21.97
N GLY A 60 -11.58 -12.75 -21.81
CA GLY A 60 -11.42 -14.09 -21.26
C GLY A 60 -11.02 -14.09 -19.76
N PRO A 61 -10.81 -15.28 -19.17
CA PRO A 61 -10.50 -15.42 -17.76
C PRO A 61 -9.16 -14.78 -17.40
N ALA A 62 -9.11 -14.12 -16.24
CA ALA A 62 -7.88 -13.54 -15.71
C ALA A 62 -6.82 -14.64 -15.44
N ARG A 63 -5.54 -14.29 -15.60
CA ARG A 63 -4.41 -15.16 -15.27
C ARG A 63 -4.40 -15.42 -13.76
N LYS A 64 -4.13 -16.66 -13.37
CA LYS A 64 -3.82 -16.98 -11.97
C LYS A 64 -2.45 -16.40 -11.62
N VAL A 65 -2.42 -15.40 -10.76
CA VAL A 65 -1.17 -14.81 -10.26
C VAL A 65 -0.45 -15.84 -9.39
N LEU A 66 0.82 -16.09 -9.69
CA LEU A 66 1.64 -17.02 -8.91
C LEU A 66 1.98 -16.38 -7.56
N ILE A 67 1.93 -17.15 -6.48
CA ILE A 67 2.28 -16.66 -5.12
C ILE A 67 3.69 -16.04 -5.12
N GLN A 68 4.62 -16.61 -5.88
CA GLN A 68 5.98 -16.08 -6.02
C GLN A 68 6.02 -14.67 -6.63
N GLU A 69 5.19 -14.40 -7.64
CA GLU A 69 5.09 -13.07 -8.27
C GLU A 69 4.54 -12.05 -7.28
N THR A 70 3.50 -12.42 -6.53
CA THR A 70 2.91 -11.58 -5.48
C THR A 70 3.92 -11.29 -4.36
N VAL A 71 4.64 -12.30 -3.87
CA VAL A 71 5.64 -12.15 -2.81
C VAL A 71 6.77 -11.24 -3.27
N PHE A 72 7.30 -11.45 -4.48
CA PHE A 72 8.39 -10.63 -5.01
C PHE A 72 7.96 -9.17 -5.21
N SER A 73 6.78 -8.93 -5.80
CA SER A 73 6.19 -7.59 -5.93
C SER A 73 6.01 -6.93 -4.56
N SER A 74 5.49 -7.66 -3.58
CA SER A 74 5.28 -7.16 -2.21
C SER A 74 6.59 -6.77 -1.54
N VAL A 75 7.62 -7.62 -1.62
CA VAL A 75 8.95 -7.33 -1.08
C VAL A 75 9.56 -6.09 -1.73
N GLN A 76 9.43 -5.96 -3.06
CA GLN A 76 9.90 -4.77 -3.75
C GLN A 76 9.13 -3.51 -3.32
N LEU A 77 7.82 -3.60 -3.14
CA LEU A 77 6.99 -2.48 -2.67
C LEU A 77 7.42 -2.06 -1.25
N ILE A 78 7.60 -3.02 -0.34
CA ILE A 78 8.07 -2.78 1.02
C ILE A 78 9.45 -2.13 1.02
N ALA A 79 10.42 -2.69 0.26
CA ALA A 79 11.76 -2.14 0.16
C ALA A 79 11.76 -0.72 -0.44
N THR A 80 10.95 -0.48 -1.47
CA THR A 80 10.79 0.85 -2.09
C THR A 80 10.17 1.83 -1.09
N THR A 81 9.14 1.40 -0.36
CA THR A 81 8.45 2.20 0.66
C THR A 81 9.39 2.60 1.78
N LEU A 82 10.10 1.63 2.35
CA LEU A 82 11.10 1.86 3.41
C LEU A 82 12.22 2.78 2.91
N GLY A 83 12.80 2.48 1.75
CA GLY A 83 13.89 3.27 1.17
C GLY A 83 13.50 4.71 0.89
N LEU A 84 12.34 4.94 0.27
CA LEU A 84 11.84 6.29 -0.02
C LEU A 84 11.51 7.06 1.26
N ASN A 85 10.82 6.45 2.23
CA ASN A 85 10.48 7.14 3.48
C ASN A 85 11.73 7.49 4.28
N LEU A 86 12.73 6.61 4.32
CA LEU A 86 13.98 6.86 5.02
C LEU A 86 14.82 7.96 4.35
N LEU A 87 14.85 7.99 3.02
CA LEU A 87 15.53 9.03 2.23
C LEU A 87 14.85 10.40 2.38
N LEU A 88 13.52 10.42 2.45
CA LEU A 88 12.74 11.65 2.50
C LEU A 88 12.51 12.18 3.92
N LEU A 89 12.84 11.39 4.95
CA LEU A 89 12.72 11.79 6.36
C LEU A 89 13.36 13.15 6.66
N PRO A 90 14.62 13.43 6.26
CA PRO A 90 15.23 14.75 6.45
C PRO A 90 14.49 15.86 5.70
N LEU A 91 13.97 15.56 4.51
CA LEU A 91 13.22 16.52 3.71
C LEU A 91 11.87 16.85 4.39
N TYR A 92 11.15 15.86 4.91
CA TYR A 92 9.93 16.06 5.68
C TYR A 92 10.16 16.96 6.91
N LEU A 93 11.29 16.79 7.61
CA LEU A 93 11.64 17.63 8.77
C LEU A 93 11.90 19.09 8.39
N VAL A 94 12.48 19.36 7.22
CA VAL A 94 12.68 20.74 6.73
C VAL A 94 11.37 21.33 6.20
N LEU A 95 10.58 20.54 5.48
CA LEU A 95 9.33 20.98 4.86
C LEU A 95 8.20 21.22 5.86
N ILE A 96 8.33 20.81 7.12
CA ILE A 96 7.36 21.15 8.16
C ILE A 96 7.17 22.67 8.32
N PHE A 97 8.20 23.45 8.03
CA PHE A 97 8.15 24.92 8.05
C PHE A 97 7.50 25.53 6.80
N ILE A 98 7.26 24.74 5.75
CA ILE A 98 6.64 25.16 4.49
C ILE A 98 5.48 24.20 4.16
N PRO A 99 4.31 24.38 4.81
CA PRO A 99 3.20 23.43 4.72
C PRO A 99 2.74 23.08 3.29
N PRO A 100 2.62 24.03 2.33
CA PRO A 100 2.19 23.69 0.97
C PRO A 100 3.13 22.69 0.27
N LEU A 101 4.43 22.82 0.49
CA LEU A 101 5.42 21.95 -0.14
C LEU A 101 5.42 20.56 0.51
N ASN A 102 5.16 20.50 1.82
CA ASN A 102 4.97 19.24 2.53
C ASN A 102 3.78 18.44 1.97
N LEU A 103 2.66 19.10 1.68
CA LEU A 103 1.50 18.45 1.06
C LEU A 103 1.84 17.89 -0.33
N VAL A 104 2.53 18.65 -1.16
CA VAL A 104 2.96 18.17 -2.49
C VAL A 104 3.84 16.92 -2.34
N LEU A 105 4.81 16.94 -1.43
CA LEU A 105 5.67 15.78 -1.18
C LEU A 105 4.86 14.57 -0.68
N PHE A 106 3.93 14.79 0.27
CA PHE A 106 3.03 13.76 0.78
C PHE A 106 2.25 13.08 -0.35
N TYR A 107 1.63 13.85 -1.24
CA TYR A 107 0.88 13.29 -2.37
C TYR A 107 1.76 12.60 -3.41
N LEU A 108 2.97 13.10 -3.65
CA LEU A 108 3.92 12.46 -4.57
C LEU A 108 4.38 11.09 -4.06
N VAL A 109 4.77 11.01 -2.79
CA VAL A 109 5.28 9.77 -2.19
C VAL A 109 4.16 8.75 -2.07
N ASN A 110 3.09 9.12 -1.37
CA ASN A 110 1.99 8.19 -1.13
C ASN A 110 1.22 7.86 -2.42
N GLY A 111 1.06 8.84 -3.32
CA GLY A 111 0.44 8.62 -4.61
C GLY A 111 1.26 7.68 -5.51
N GLN A 112 2.59 7.78 -5.49
CA GLN A 112 3.43 6.82 -6.22
C GLN A 112 3.32 5.40 -5.65
N LEU A 113 3.28 5.26 -4.32
CA LEU A 113 3.17 3.96 -3.65
C LEU A 113 1.81 3.31 -3.90
N LEU A 114 0.71 4.01 -3.59
CA LEU A 114 -0.65 3.51 -3.80
C LEU A 114 -0.93 3.29 -5.28
N GLY A 115 -0.58 4.25 -6.14
CA GLY A 115 -0.75 4.11 -7.58
C GLY A 115 -0.08 2.84 -8.12
N ARG A 116 1.14 2.55 -7.65
CA ARG A 116 1.84 1.30 -7.98
C ARG A 116 1.11 0.06 -7.46
N GLU A 117 0.70 0.04 -6.20
CA GLU A 117 0.00 -1.10 -5.58
C GLU A 117 -1.29 -1.43 -6.32
N TYR A 118 -2.16 -0.43 -6.54
CA TYR A 118 -3.41 -0.62 -7.31
C TYR A 118 -3.14 -1.02 -8.76
N PHE A 119 -2.12 -0.44 -9.40
CA PHE A 119 -1.77 -0.79 -10.78
C PHE A 119 -1.32 -2.25 -10.90
N GLU A 120 -0.43 -2.70 -10.00
CA GLU A 120 0.07 -4.08 -10.00
C GLU A 120 -1.05 -5.08 -9.69
N ALA A 121 -2.00 -4.72 -8.82
CA ALA A 121 -3.18 -5.55 -8.51
C ALA A 121 -4.04 -5.85 -9.75
N VAL A 122 -4.14 -4.92 -10.71
CA VAL A 122 -4.86 -5.14 -11.97
C VAL A 122 -3.96 -5.75 -13.04
N ALA A 123 -2.76 -5.20 -13.22
CA ALA A 123 -1.90 -5.54 -14.35
C ALA A 123 -1.35 -6.97 -14.29
N LEU A 124 -0.99 -7.48 -13.09
CA LEU A 124 -0.49 -8.84 -12.92
C LEU A 124 -1.54 -9.92 -13.23
N ARG A 125 -2.83 -9.55 -13.24
CA ARG A 125 -3.94 -10.43 -13.63
C ARG A 125 -4.01 -10.64 -15.14
N ARG A 126 -3.33 -9.82 -15.94
CA ARG A 126 -3.38 -9.82 -17.40
C ARG A 126 -2.01 -10.00 -18.06
N PHE A 127 -0.94 -9.55 -17.42
CA PHE A 127 0.43 -9.64 -17.93
C PHE A 127 1.37 -10.27 -16.89
N ASP A 128 2.54 -10.73 -17.34
CA ASP A 128 3.61 -11.21 -16.48
C ASP A 128 4.36 -10.06 -15.80
N ALA A 129 5.10 -10.38 -14.73
CA ALA A 129 5.78 -9.39 -13.91
C ALA A 129 6.78 -8.52 -14.69
N ALA A 130 7.43 -9.06 -15.73
CA ALA A 130 8.40 -8.29 -16.53
C ALA A 130 7.70 -7.24 -17.41
N THR A 131 6.60 -7.62 -18.06
CA THR A 131 5.78 -6.69 -18.84
C THR A 131 5.16 -5.61 -17.94
N VAL A 132 4.63 -5.97 -16.77
CA VAL A 132 4.08 -5.02 -15.79
C VAL A 132 5.16 -4.02 -15.34
N ALA A 133 6.39 -4.48 -15.11
CA ALA A 133 7.50 -3.59 -14.76
C ALA A 133 7.83 -2.57 -15.86
N GLN A 134 7.78 -2.98 -17.14
CA GLN A 134 7.97 -2.07 -18.27
C GLN A 134 6.83 -1.06 -18.39
N MET A 135 5.58 -1.51 -18.29
CA MET A 135 4.41 -0.61 -18.31
C MET A 135 4.47 0.42 -17.19
N ARG A 136 4.91 0.02 -15.99
CA ARG A 136 5.08 0.94 -14.85
C ARG A 136 6.09 2.04 -15.15
N GLN A 137 7.17 1.74 -15.86
CA GLN A 137 8.15 2.74 -16.27
C GLN A 137 7.58 3.66 -17.36
N ALA A 138 6.89 3.09 -18.35
CA ALA A 138 6.29 3.85 -19.45
C ALA A 138 5.19 4.82 -18.98
N TYR A 139 4.38 4.41 -18.01
CA TYR A 139 3.21 5.16 -17.54
C TYR A 139 3.33 5.70 -16.11
N ARG A 140 4.57 5.90 -15.63
CA ARG A 140 4.86 6.30 -14.24
C ARG A 140 4.08 7.53 -13.77
N TRP A 141 3.91 8.53 -14.64
CA TRP A 141 3.28 9.80 -14.29
C TRP A 141 1.77 9.67 -14.19
N GLN A 142 1.19 8.86 -15.06
CA GLN A 142 -0.23 8.59 -15.05
C GLN A 142 -0.61 7.70 -13.86
N ILE A 143 0.22 6.69 -13.54
CA ILE A 143 0.07 5.86 -12.34
C ILE A 143 0.18 6.71 -11.06
N LEU A 144 1.18 7.60 -11.00
CA LEU A 144 1.32 8.55 -9.89
C LEU A 144 0.11 9.48 -9.78
N GLY A 145 -0.41 9.99 -10.89
CA GLY A 145 -1.60 10.84 -10.89
C GLY A 145 -2.84 10.11 -10.35
N ALA A 146 -3.09 8.89 -10.83
CA ALA A 146 -4.18 8.05 -10.32
C ALA A 146 -4.01 7.76 -8.83
N GLY A 147 -2.81 7.39 -8.40
CA GLY A 147 -2.51 7.16 -6.99
C GLY A 147 -2.64 8.41 -6.13
N ALA A 148 -2.20 9.58 -6.60
CA ALA A 148 -2.31 10.84 -5.86
C ALA A 148 -3.79 11.24 -5.63
N ILE A 149 -4.66 10.99 -6.61
CA ILE A 149 -6.11 11.16 -6.45
C ILE A 149 -6.64 10.21 -5.37
N THR A 150 -6.28 8.93 -5.43
CA THR A 150 -6.67 7.94 -4.41
C THR A 150 -6.16 8.31 -3.01
N THR A 151 -4.92 8.78 -2.88
CA THR A 151 -4.36 9.33 -1.63
C THR A 151 -5.19 10.49 -1.11
N GLY A 152 -5.62 11.39 -1.99
CA GLY A 152 -6.52 12.50 -1.64
C GLY A 152 -7.84 12.01 -1.07
N LEU A 153 -8.47 11.03 -1.71
CA LEU A 153 -9.71 10.42 -1.23
C LEU A 153 -9.54 9.75 0.14
N LEU A 154 -8.42 9.07 0.37
CA LEU A 154 -8.10 8.42 1.65
C LEU A 154 -7.86 9.43 2.78
N THR A 155 -7.47 10.66 2.45
CA THR A 155 -7.25 11.72 3.44
C THR A 155 -8.57 12.30 3.96
N ILE A 156 -9.67 12.14 3.21
CA ILE A 156 -10.98 12.68 3.59
C ILE A 156 -11.71 11.66 4.50
N PRO A 157 -12.05 12.02 5.75
CA PRO A 157 -12.84 11.15 6.63
C PRO A 157 -14.17 10.75 5.99
N ALA A 158 -14.68 9.56 6.33
CA ALA A 158 -15.84 8.89 5.73
C ALA A 158 -15.66 8.45 4.27
N ILE A 159 -15.05 9.27 3.40
CA ILE A 159 -14.72 8.86 2.03
C ILE A 159 -13.66 7.77 2.03
N ASN A 160 -12.71 7.82 2.97
CA ASN A 160 -11.65 6.81 3.11
C ASN A 160 -12.14 5.36 3.23
N LEU A 161 -13.41 5.13 3.64
CA LEU A 161 -14.01 3.79 3.71
C LEU A 161 -14.31 3.20 2.32
N VAL A 162 -14.63 4.05 1.35
CA VAL A 162 -14.95 3.66 -0.03
C VAL A 162 -13.83 3.98 -1.01
N ALA A 163 -12.90 4.86 -0.63
CA ALA A 163 -11.76 5.28 -1.46
C ALA A 163 -10.96 4.11 -2.05
N PRO A 164 -10.67 3.01 -1.33
CA PRO A 164 -9.97 1.87 -1.93
C PRO A 164 -10.72 1.23 -3.10
N VAL A 165 -12.04 1.11 -2.97
CA VAL A 165 -12.91 0.56 -4.02
C VAL A 165 -12.90 1.49 -5.23
N ILE A 166 -13.05 2.80 -5.01
CA ILE A 166 -12.99 3.82 -6.07
C ILE A 166 -11.63 3.79 -6.77
N GLY A 167 -10.53 3.71 -6.00
CA GLY A 167 -9.18 3.63 -6.51
C GLY A 167 -8.95 2.40 -7.39
N ALA A 168 -9.41 1.23 -6.94
CA ALA A 168 -9.32 0.00 -7.71
C ALA A 168 -10.12 0.06 -9.01
N VAL A 169 -11.39 0.52 -8.95
CA VAL A 169 -12.25 0.68 -10.12
C VAL A 169 -11.63 1.66 -11.13
N ALA A 170 -11.16 2.82 -10.66
CA ALA A 170 -10.49 3.80 -11.50
C ALA A 170 -9.24 3.21 -12.16
N MET A 171 -8.47 2.41 -11.41
CA MET A 171 -7.27 1.77 -11.92
C MET A 171 -7.58 0.71 -13.00
N VAL A 172 -8.68 -0.03 -12.89
CA VAL A 172 -9.12 -0.97 -13.95
C VAL A 172 -9.41 -0.24 -15.26
N TYR A 173 -10.22 0.82 -15.21
CA TYR A 173 -10.51 1.62 -16.39
C TYR A 173 -9.26 2.26 -16.99
N PHE A 174 -8.39 2.79 -16.12
CA PHE A 174 -7.13 3.37 -16.52
C PHE A 174 -6.20 2.35 -17.19
N PHE A 175 -6.04 1.17 -16.59
CA PHE A 175 -5.23 0.08 -17.11
C PHE A 175 -5.71 -0.37 -18.49
N HIS A 176 -7.01 -0.65 -18.66
CA HIS A 176 -7.53 -1.08 -19.97
C HIS A 176 -7.44 0.01 -21.04
N LYS A 177 -7.59 1.28 -20.65
CA LYS A 177 -7.36 2.41 -21.56
C LYS A 177 -5.90 2.51 -22.02
N LEU A 178 -4.94 2.15 -21.17
CA LEU A 178 -3.52 2.10 -21.53
C LEU A 178 -3.20 0.85 -22.34
N ALA A 179 -3.69 -0.31 -21.93
CA ALA A 179 -3.43 -1.58 -22.61
C ALA A 179 -4.00 -1.58 -24.05
N GLY A 180 -5.14 -0.93 -24.29
CA GLY A 180 -5.66 -0.74 -25.65
C GLY A 180 -4.86 0.24 -26.53
N ARG A 181 -3.82 0.88 -26.01
CA ARG A 181 -2.90 1.76 -26.75
C ARG A 181 -1.55 1.09 -27.05
N VAL A 182 -1.29 -0.09 -26.48
CA VAL A 182 -0.10 -0.92 -26.69
C VAL A 182 -0.45 -2.02 -27.67
#